data_AF-A0A359LNY8-F1
#
_entry.id   AF-A0A359LNY8-F1
#
_cell.length_a   1.000
_cell.length_b   1.000
_cell.length_c   1.000
_cell.angle_alpha   90.00
_cell.angle_beta   90.00
_cell.angle_gamma   90.00
#
_symmetry.space_group_name_H-M   'P 1'
#
loop_
_entity.id
_entity.type
_entity.pdbx_description
1 polymer ?
#
loop_
_entity_poly.entity_id
_entity_poly.type
_entity_poly.pdbx_seq_one_letter_code
_entity_poly.pdbx_strand_id
1 'polypeptide(L)'
;MNAVLGVGGGIAAYKAAELARALEERGFTVQVVMTRAAQEFVRPLTFAALTNRKVITGLFAGEGSSSDDTLSSAVEHIRVAQENQVLVVAPATADLLAKFAHGIADDFLTTLYLAFTGKVVLAPAMNTAMWEHPATRQNLATLAARGHTIVDPDAGLLACGTVGPGRLAEAVRVAEVVALVARGRHDLDGETVLITAGPTQEPLDPVRFISNRSSGKMG
;
A
#
# COMPACT_ATOMS: atom_id res chain seq x y z
N MET A 1 11.55 8.81 -9.11
CA MET A 1 11.85 7.95 -7.94
C MET A 1 11.32 6.56 -8.24
N ASN A 2 12.00 5.52 -7.80
CA ASN A 2 11.59 4.14 -8.08
C ASN A 2 10.79 3.59 -6.90
N ALA A 3 9.64 2.98 -7.20
CA ALA A 3 8.78 2.37 -6.19
C ALA A 3 8.40 0.95 -6.60
N VAL A 4 8.39 0.04 -5.63
CA VAL A 4 7.79 -1.28 -5.81
C VAL A 4 6.34 -1.23 -5.35
N LEU A 5 5.42 -1.69 -6.19
CA LEU A 5 4.03 -1.97 -5.82
C LEU A 5 3.85 -3.48 -5.63
N GLY A 6 3.79 -3.92 -4.37
CA GLY A 6 3.42 -5.27 -3.97
C GLY A 6 1.90 -5.43 -3.93
N VAL A 7 1.35 -6.41 -4.64
CA VAL A 7 -0.10 -6.67 -4.70
C VAL A 7 -0.41 -7.98 -4.00
N GLY A 8 -1.20 -7.92 -2.93
CA GLY A 8 -1.67 -9.09 -2.17
C GLY A 8 -2.97 -9.69 -2.69
N GLY A 9 -3.26 -10.93 -2.27
CA GLY A 9 -4.41 -11.70 -2.69
C GLY A 9 -5.69 -11.38 -1.93
N GLY A 10 -6.37 -10.29 -2.30
CA GLY A 10 -7.69 -9.96 -1.77
C GLY A 10 -8.54 -9.28 -2.84
N ILE A 11 -9.86 -9.19 -2.59
CA ILE A 11 -10.81 -8.61 -3.55
C ILE A 11 -10.43 -7.17 -3.97
N ALA A 12 -9.73 -6.43 -3.12
CA ALA A 12 -9.25 -5.08 -3.43
C ALA A 12 -8.03 -5.02 -4.36
N ALA A 13 -7.52 -6.15 -4.86
CA ALA A 13 -6.38 -6.19 -5.79
C ALA A 13 -6.62 -5.36 -7.07
N TYR A 14 -7.86 -5.25 -7.56
CA TYR A 14 -8.17 -4.41 -8.71
C TYR A 14 -7.91 -2.91 -8.45
N LYS A 15 -8.12 -2.43 -7.21
CA LYS A 15 -7.81 -1.05 -6.84
C LYS A 15 -6.31 -0.75 -6.87
N ALA A 16 -5.46 -1.77 -6.79
CA ALA A 16 -4.02 -1.57 -6.93
C ALA A 16 -3.63 -1.09 -8.34
N ALA A 17 -4.45 -1.37 -9.37
CA ALA A 17 -4.24 -0.84 -10.72
C ALA A 17 -4.44 0.70 -10.77
N GLU A 18 -5.44 1.22 -10.04
CA GLU A 18 -5.62 2.67 -9.87
C GLU A 18 -4.46 3.29 -9.09
N LEU A 19 -3.97 2.59 -8.06
CA LEU A 19 -2.79 3.04 -7.31
C LEU A 19 -1.53 3.09 -8.19
N ALA A 20 -1.31 2.09 -9.05
CA ALA A 20 -0.18 2.11 -9.99
C ALA A 20 -0.18 3.39 -10.84
N ARG A 21 -1.34 3.74 -11.43
CA ARG A 21 -1.50 4.98 -12.18
C ARG A 21 -1.28 6.23 -11.31
N ALA A 22 -1.87 6.27 -10.12
CA ALA A 22 -1.76 7.42 -9.22
C ALA A 22 -0.31 7.67 -8.77
N LEU A 23 0.51 6.63 -8.68
CA LEU A 23 1.95 6.72 -8.41
C LEU A 23 2.71 7.25 -9.64
N GLU A 24 2.42 6.76 -10.84
CA GLU A 24 3.05 7.26 -12.07
C GLU A 24 2.75 8.73 -12.34
N GLU A 25 1.51 9.16 -12.12
CA GLU A 25 1.09 10.57 -12.20
C GLU A 25 1.87 11.48 -11.22
N ARG A 26 2.41 10.90 -10.13
CA ARG A 26 3.26 11.59 -9.14
C ARG A 26 4.76 11.48 -9.46
N GLY A 27 5.13 10.96 -10.63
CA GLY A 27 6.52 10.83 -11.07
C GLY A 27 7.26 9.63 -10.48
N PHE A 28 6.53 8.64 -9.95
CA PHE A 28 7.12 7.36 -9.58
C PHE A 28 7.27 6.48 -10.81
N THR A 29 8.34 5.72 -10.78
CA THR A 29 8.68 4.71 -11.76
C THR A 29 8.40 3.35 -11.10
N VAL A 30 7.25 2.75 -11.44
CA VAL A 30 6.64 1.67 -10.64
C VAL A 30 7.09 0.30 -11.15
N GLN A 31 7.64 -0.54 -10.25
CA GLN A 31 7.87 -1.97 -10.49
C GLN A 31 6.79 -2.77 -9.76
N VAL A 32 5.96 -3.53 -10.48
CA VAL A 32 4.89 -4.30 -9.85
C VAL A 32 5.37 -5.71 -9.51
N VAL A 33 5.04 -6.16 -8.31
CA VAL A 33 5.26 -7.52 -7.79
C VAL A 33 3.92 -8.06 -7.31
N MET A 34 3.49 -9.22 -7.80
CA MET A 34 2.22 -9.84 -7.43
C MET A 34 2.45 -11.16 -6.70
N THR A 35 1.73 -11.39 -5.61
CA THR A 35 1.65 -12.74 -5.04
C THR A 35 0.87 -13.67 -5.97
N ARG A 36 1.01 -14.98 -5.79
CA ARG A 36 0.18 -15.96 -6.52
C ARG A 36 -1.31 -15.69 -6.31
N ALA A 37 -1.72 -15.43 -5.07
CA ALA A 37 -3.13 -15.17 -4.74
C ALA A 37 -3.67 -13.88 -5.39
N ALA A 38 -2.84 -12.85 -5.59
CA ALA A 38 -3.27 -11.64 -6.30
C ALA A 38 -3.62 -11.90 -7.78
N GLN A 39 -2.93 -12.86 -8.41
CA GLN A 39 -3.12 -13.22 -9.82
C GLN A 39 -4.47 -13.90 -10.10
N GLU A 40 -5.13 -14.43 -9.07
CA GLU A 40 -6.49 -14.99 -9.14
C GLU A 40 -7.56 -13.88 -9.22
N PHE A 41 -7.26 -12.67 -8.73
CA PHE A 41 -8.18 -11.53 -8.77
C PHE A 41 -7.93 -10.62 -9.99
N VAL A 42 -6.66 -10.37 -10.32
CA VAL A 42 -6.28 -9.48 -11.42
C VAL A 42 -5.09 -10.08 -12.15
N ARG A 43 -5.14 -10.14 -13.47
CA ARG A 43 -4.03 -10.69 -14.26
C ARG A 43 -2.85 -9.70 -14.34
N PRO A 44 -1.59 -10.19 -14.34
CA PRO A 44 -0.38 -9.38 -14.48
C PRO A 44 -0.40 -8.45 -15.72
N LEU A 45 -1.04 -8.86 -16.82
CA LEU A 45 -1.13 -8.06 -18.04
C LEU A 45 -1.69 -6.66 -17.80
N THR A 46 -2.64 -6.51 -16.88
CA THR A 46 -3.23 -5.21 -16.52
C THR A 46 -2.15 -4.25 -16.02
N PHE A 47 -1.33 -4.71 -15.08
CA PHE A 47 -0.26 -3.91 -14.50
C PHE A 47 0.86 -3.66 -15.51
N ALA A 48 1.22 -4.66 -16.32
CA ALA A 48 2.23 -4.51 -17.35
C ALA A 48 1.86 -3.43 -18.38
N ALA A 49 0.59 -3.37 -18.77
CA ALA A 49 0.07 -2.36 -19.69
C ALA A 49 0.04 -0.96 -19.06
N LEU A 50 -0.26 -0.85 -17.77
CA LEU A 50 -0.28 0.42 -17.06
C LEU A 50 1.13 0.96 -16.83
N THR A 51 2.04 0.13 -16.33
CA THR A 51 3.38 0.57 -15.93
C THR A 51 4.44 0.44 -17.03
N ASN A 52 4.06 -0.05 -18.20
CA ASN A 52 4.94 -0.37 -19.32
C ASN A 52 6.18 -1.20 -18.93
N ARG A 53 5.99 -2.17 -18.02
CA ARG A 53 7.07 -2.94 -17.37
C ARG A 53 6.66 -4.39 -17.14
N LYS A 54 7.66 -5.29 -17.06
CA LYS A 54 7.44 -6.67 -16.61
C LYS A 54 6.87 -6.65 -15.19
N VAL A 55 5.84 -7.45 -14.96
CA VAL A 55 5.30 -7.72 -13.63
C VAL A 55 5.97 -8.97 -13.08
N ILE A 56 6.50 -8.88 -11.87
CA ILE A 56 7.19 -10.01 -11.23
C ILE A 56 6.16 -10.82 -10.45
N THR A 57 6.11 -12.13 -10.69
CA THR A 57 5.06 -13.03 -10.19
C THR A 57 5.57 -14.23 -9.42
N GLY A 58 6.89 -14.45 -9.37
CA GLY A 58 7.50 -15.62 -8.74
C GLY A 58 8.99 -15.43 -8.47
N LEU A 59 9.52 -16.21 -7.52
CA LEU A 59 10.93 -16.16 -7.10
C LEU A 59 11.87 -16.83 -8.11
N PHE A 60 11.39 -17.90 -8.71
CA PHE A 60 12.12 -18.69 -9.68
C PHE A 60 11.59 -18.43 -11.09
N ALA A 61 12.48 -18.57 -12.07
CA ALA A 61 12.10 -18.56 -13.46
C ALA A 61 11.15 -19.74 -13.75
N GLY A 62 10.24 -19.57 -14.70
CA GLY A 62 9.21 -20.57 -15.02
C GLY A 62 9.80 -21.87 -15.58
N GLU A 63 8.98 -22.92 -15.65
CA GLU A 63 9.37 -24.19 -16.29
C GLU A 63 9.81 -23.94 -17.74
N GLY A 64 11.01 -24.43 -18.10
CA GLY A 64 11.63 -24.21 -19.42
C GLY A 64 12.64 -23.05 -19.49
N SER A 65 12.89 -22.36 -18.36
CA SER A 65 13.92 -21.32 -18.28
C SER A 65 15.32 -21.92 -18.23
N SER A 66 16.32 -21.21 -18.78
CA SER A 66 17.71 -21.66 -18.70
C SER A 66 18.24 -21.61 -17.25
N SER A 67 19.36 -22.28 -16.99
CA SER A 67 20.06 -22.19 -15.69
C SER A 67 20.46 -20.75 -15.36
N ASP A 68 20.83 -19.97 -16.38
CA ASP A 68 21.22 -18.57 -16.23
C ASP A 68 20.00 -17.69 -15.90
N ASP A 69 18.84 -17.96 -16.51
CA ASP A 69 17.58 -17.28 -16.19
C ASP A 69 17.15 -17.56 -14.74
N THR A 70 17.35 -18.80 -14.28
CA THR A 70 17.04 -19.20 -12.91
C THR A 70 17.95 -18.51 -11.91
N LEU A 71 19.26 -18.41 -12.19
CA LEU A 71 20.20 -17.68 -11.34
C LEU A 71 19.91 -16.18 -11.33
N SER A 72 19.61 -15.59 -12.48
CA SER A 72 19.20 -14.18 -12.62
C SER A 72 17.93 -13.89 -11.82
N SER A 73 16.92 -14.76 -11.91
CA SER A 73 15.68 -14.67 -11.13
C SER A 73 15.91 -14.83 -9.63
N ALA A 74 16.81 -15.74 -9.23
CA ALA A 74 17.16 -15.94 -7.82
C ALA A 74 17.79 -14.69 -7.18
N VAL A 75 18.47 -13.84 -7.97
CA VAL A 75 19.06 -12.57 -7.50
C VAL A 75 18.16 -11.35 -7.79
N GLU A 76 17.11 -11.52 -8.61
CA GLU A 76 16.23 -10.42 -9.05
C GLU A 76 15.58 -9.70 -7.85
N HIS A 77 15.23 -10.40 -6.77
CA HIS A 77 14.68 -9.78 -5.56
C HIS A 77 15.68 -8.82 -4.87
N ILE A 78 16.97 -9.17 -4.81
CA ILE A 78 18.00 -8.27 -4.24
C ILE A 78 18.17 -7.04 -5.13
N ARG A 79 18.24 -7.22 -6.45
CA ARG A 79 18.38 -6.11 -7.40
C ARG A 79 17.18 -5.16 -7.29
N VAL A 80 15.96 -5.69 -7.33
CA VAL A 80 14.73 -4.89 -7.18
C VAL A 80 14.71 -4.19 -5.83
N ALA A 81 15.17 -4.84 -4.75
CA ALA A 81 15.24 -4.19 -3.45
C ALA A 81 16.20 -3.00 -3.43
N GLN A 82 17.37 -3.11 -4.07
CA GLN A 82 18.40 -2.07 -4.10
C GLN A 82 18.06 -0.90 -5.04
N GLU A 83 17.36 -1.17 -6.14
CA GLU A 83 17.03 -0.16 -7.16
C GLU A 83 15.84 0.73 -6.78
N ASN A 84 15.09 0.39 -5.72
CA ASN A 84 13.85 1.06 -5.33
C ASN A 84 13.97 1.71 -3.94
N GLN A 85 13.35 2.88 -3.77
CA GLN A 85 13.42 3.63 -2.50
C GLN A 85 12.20 3.41 -1.61
N VAL A 86 11.05 3.06 -2.20
CA VAL A 86 9.81 2.79 -1.48
C VAL A 86 9.20 1.47 -1.92
N LEU A 87 8.77 0.67 -0.95
CA LEU A 87 7.92 -0.51 -1.14
C LEU A 87 6.53 -0.16 -0.62
N VAL A 88 5.53 -0.14 -1.50
CA VAL A 88 4.12 -0.04 -1.13
C VAL A 88 3.43 -1.37 -1.35
N VAL A 89 2.72 -1.88 -0.34
CA VAL A 89 1.93 -3.12 -0.45
C VAL A 89 0.45 -2.81 -0.34
N ALA A 90 -0.28 -3.02 -1.42
CA ALA A 90 -1.70 -2.70 -1.54
C ALA A 90 -2.41 -3.69 -2.49
N PRO A 91 -3.41 -4.45 -2.03
CA PRO A 91 -3.79 -4.62 -0.62
C PRO A 91 -2.73 -5.41 0.16
N ALA A 92 -2.41 -4.96 1.38
CA ALA A 92 -1.68 -5.74 2.36
C ALA A 92 -2.67 -6.63 3.13
N THR A 93 -2.81 -7.89 2.72
CA THR A 93 -3.72 -8.85 3.36
C THR A 93 -3.23 -9.24 4.75
N ALA A 94 -4.12 -9.79 5.60
CA ALA A 94 -3.73 -10.27 6.93
C ALA A 94 -2.58 -11.30 6.88
N ASP A 95 -2.58 -12.17 5.85
CA ASP A 95 -1.51 -13.14 5.59
C ASP A 95 -0.16 -12.45 5.32
N LEU A 96 -0.12 -11.48 4.40
CA LEU A 96 1.11 -10.72 4.12
C LEU A 96 1.60 -9.96 5.36
N LEU A 97 0.71 -9.33 6.12
CA LEU A 97 1.07 -8.65 7.36
C LEU A 97 1.68 -9.63 8.38
N ALA A 98 1.11 -10.83 8.52
CA ALA A 98 1.67 -11.86 9.39
C ALA A 98 3.05 -12.33 8.92
N LYS A 99 3.22 -12.60 7.62
CA LYS A 99 4.51 -12.99 7.05
C LYS A 99 5.57 -11.91 7.26
N PHE A 100 5.23 -10.64 7.01
CA PHE A 100 6.14 -9.52 7.23
C PHE A 100 6.49 -9.32 8.72
N ALA A 101 5.52 -9.51 9.62
CA ALA A 101 5.75 -9.38 11.07
C ALA A 101 6.66 -10.49 11.59
N HIS A 102 6.53 -11.72 11.07
CA HIS A 102 7.30 -12.88 11.52
C HIS A 102 8.53 -13.21 10.68
N GLY A 103 8.79 -12.45 9.60
CA GLY A 103 9.95 -12.65 8.74
C GLY A 103 9.87 -13.93 7.90
N ILE A 104 8.67 -14.31 7.47
CA ILE A 104 8.46 -15.42 6.54
C ILE A 104 8.72 -14.91 5.12
N ALA A 105 9.62 -15.56 4.38
CA ALA A 105 10.01 -15.24 3.00
C ALA A 105 9.87 -16.47 2.10
N ASP A 106 8.64 -16.75 1.69
CA ASP A 106 8.27 -17.95 0.93
C ASP A 106 7.81 -17.63 -0.51
N ASP A 107 7.73 -16.35 -0.89
CA ASP A 107 7.48 -15.89 -2.25
C ASP A 107 8.35 -14.68 -2.62
N PHE A 108 8.27 -14.19 -3.86
CA PHE A 108 9.10 -13.07 -4.31
C PHE A 108 8.86 -11.81 -3.47
N LEU A 109 7.60 -11.47 -3.17
CA LEU A 109 7.26 -10.22 -2.47
C LEU A 109 7.76 -10.24 -1.01
N THR A 110 7.58 -11.36 -0.32
CA THR A 110 8.01 -11.55 1.06
C THR A 110 9.53 -11.65 1.20
N THR A 111 10.19 -12.29 0.23
CA THR A 111 11.66 -12.32 0.14
C THR A 111 12.24 -10.94 -0.17
N LEU A 112 11.65 -10.22 -1.14
CA LEU A 112 11.98 -8.83 -1.45
C LEU A 112 11.84 -7.95 -0.20
N TYR A 113 10.73 -8.06 0.52
CA TYR A 113 10.47 -7.27 1.73
C TYR A 113 11.58 -7.43 2.78
N LEU A 114 12.06 -8.65 3.03
CA LEU A 114 13.14 -8.88 3.98
C LEU A 114 14.48 -8.28 3.53
N ALA A 115 14.74 -8.23 2.23
CA ALA A 115 15.92 -7.61 1.66
C ALA A 115 15.81 -6.08 1.51
N PHE A 116 14.61 -5.52 1.69
CA PHE A 116 14.33 -4.12 1.39
C PHE A 116 14.79 -3.19 2.51
N THR A 117 15.70 -2.27 2.19
CA THR A 117 16.24 -1.28 3.13
C THR A 117 15.60 0.10 3.00
N GLY A 118 14.71 0.29 2.01
CA GLY A 118 13.98 1.54 1.79
C GLY A 118 12.79 1.71 2.74
N LYS A 119 11.92 2.68 2.42
CA LYS A 119 10.72 2.94 3.22
C LYS A 119 9.59 1.99 2.84
N VAL A 120 8.88 1.43 3.82
CA VAL A 120 7.76 0.51 3.57
C VAL A 120 6.44 1.17 3.94
N VAL A 121 5.48 1.14 3.02
CA VAL A 121 4.10 1.58 3.19
C VAL A 121 3.17 0.39 3.03
N LEU A 122 2.36 0.10 4.03
CA LEU A 122 1.40 -1.00 4.01
C LEU A 122 -0.01 -0.43 4.01
N ALA A 123 -0.83 -0.81 3.02
CA ALA A 123 -2.23 -0.41 2.92
C ALA A 123 -3.12 -1.65 3.14
N PRO A 124 -3.57 -1.93 4.38
CA PRO A 124 -4.31 -3.13 4.70
C PRO A 124 -5.69 -3.16 4.05
N ALA A 125 -6.15 -4.36 3.69
CA ALA A 125 -7.53 -4.59 3.29
C ALA A 125 -7.97 -6.01 3.63
N MET A 126 -9.04 -6.15 4.40
CA MET A 126 -9.58 -7.41 4.88
C MET A 126 -10.97 -7.23 5.49
N ASN A 127 -11.65 -8.32 5.84
CA ASN A 127 -12.89 -8.26 6.61
C ASN A 127 -12.66 -7.60 7.98
N THR A 128 -13.68 -6.92 8.53
CA THR A 128 -13.62 -6.25 9.84
C THR A 128 -13.20 -7.18 10.98
N ALA A 129 -13.72 -8.41 11.05
CA ALA A 129 -13.32 -9.37 12.07
C ALA A 129 -11.85 -9.79 11.93
N MET A 130 -11.32 -9.87 10.71
CA MET A 130 -9.89 -10.11 10.48
C MET A 130 -9.04 -8.91 10.90
N TRP A 131 -9.53 -7.69 10.64
CA TRP A 131 -8.86 -6.44 11.02
C TRP A 131 -8.76 -6.27 12.54
N GLU A 132 -9.85 -6.57 13.24
CA GLU A 132 -9.96 -6.47 14.69
C GLU A 132 -9.32 -7.67 15.42
N HIS A 133 -9.00 -8.75 14.71
CA HIS A 133 -8.42 -9.94 15.29
C HIS A 133 -7.11 -9.61 16.05
N PRO A 134 -6.93 -10.10 17.30
CA PRO A 134 -5.76 -9.77 18.12
C PRO A 134 -4.42 -10.03 17.42
N ALA A 135 -4.30 -11.14 16.66
CA ALA A 135 -3.10 -11.44 15.90
C ALA A 135 -2.79 -10.37 14.83
N THR A 136 -3.80 -9.90 14.09
CA THR A 136 -3.62 -8.84 13.09
C THR A 136 -3.21 -7.53 13.75
N ARG A 137 -3.84 -7.17 14.87
CA ARG A 137 -3.50 -5.97 15.64
C ARG A 137 -2.06 -6.03 16.17
N GLN A 138 -1.62 -7.18 16.67
CA GLN A 138 -0.25 -7.39 17.15
C GLN A 138 0.77 -7.33 16.00
N ASN A 139 0.44 -7.91 14.84
CA ASN A 139 1.29 -7.84 13.65
C ASN A 139 1.45 -6.40 13.16
N LEU A 140 0.35 -5.64 13.08
CA LEU A 140 0.38 -4.21 12.74
C LEU A 140 1.23 -3.41 13.73
N ALA A 141 1.06 -3.63 15.03
CA ALA A 141 1.87 -2.96 16.05
C ALA A 141 3.36 -3.29 15.90
N THR A 142 3.69 -4.55 15.62
CA THR A 142 5.08 -5.00 15.37
C THR A 142 5.67 -4.31 14.13
N LEU A 143 4.91 -4.23 13.04
CA LEU A 143 5.34 -3.60 11.79
C LEU A 143 5.50 -2.08 11.97
N ALA A 144 4.58 -1.42 12.68
CA ALA A 144 4.70 -0.01 13.02
C ALA A 144 5.93 0.27 13.90
N ALA A 145 6.21 -0.57 14.89
CA ALA A 145 7.40 -0.45 15.74
C ALA A 145 8.72 -0.62 14.96
N ARG A 146 8.70 -1.29 13.80
CA ARG A 146 9.83 -1.41 12.87
C ARG A 146 9.97 -0.21 11.92
N GLY A 147 9.11 0.80 12.04
CA GLY A 147 9.16 2.02 11.24
C GLY A 147 8.35 1.98 9.95
N HIS A 148 7.49 0.97 9.76
CA HIS A 148 6.63 0.89 8.57
C HIS A 148 5.45 1.85 8.70
N THR A 149 5.13 2.53 7.60
CA THR A 149 3.96 3.41 7.55
C THR A 149 2.71 2.58 7.22
N ILE A 150 1.72 2.61 8.11
CA ILE A 150 0.44 1.92 7.90
C ILE A 150 -0.59 2.93 7.41
N VAL A 151 -1.22 2.68 6.26
CA VAL A 151 -2.36 3.45 5.76
C VAL A 151 -3.63 2.76 6.22
N ASP A 152 -4.26 3.30 7.27
CA ASP A 152 -5.48 2.69 7.83
C ASP A 152 -6.58 2.49 6.79
N PRO A 153 -7.29 1.35 6.83
CA PRO A 153 -8.40 1.09 5.92
C PRO A 153 -9.55 2.06 6.15
N ASP A 154 -10.34 2.31 5.10
CA ASP A 154 -11.58 3.04 5.22
C ASP A 154 -12.66 2.17 5.89
N ALA A 155 -13.63 2.82 6.53
CA ALA A 155 -14.86 2.19 6.98
C ALA A 155 -15.92 2.22 5.87
N GLY A 156 -16.67 1.13 5.71
CA GLY A 156 -17.76 1.07 4.75
C GLY A 156 -18.36 -0.33 4.60
N LEU A 157 -19.25 -0.49 3.62
CA LEU A 157 -19.78 -1.79 3.24
C LEU A 157 -18.67 -2.63 2.59
N LEU A 158 -18.39 -3.79 3.18
CA LEU A 158 -17.42 -4.76 2.69
C LEU A 158 -18.09 -5.78 1.76
N ALA A 159 -17.29 -6.48 0.94
CA ALA A 159 -17.80 -7.47 -0.03
C ALA A 159 -18.60 -8.63 0.62
N CYS A 160 -18.43 -8.86 1.92
CA CYS A 160 -19.14 -9.87 2.70
C CYS A 160 -20.46 -9.36 3.33
N GLY A 161 -20.83 -8.09 3.12
CA GLY A 161 -22.04 -7.49 3.68
C GLY A 161 -21.87 -6.82 5.05
N THR A 162 -20.72 -6.98 5.72
CA THR A 162 -20.40 -6.27 6.97
C THR A 162 -20.14 -4.80 6.72
N VAL A 163 -20.62 -3.93 7.61
CA VAL A 163 -20.25 -2.50 7.65
C VAL A 163 -19.24 -2.31 8.77
N GLY A 164 -18.06 -1.80 8.43
CA GLY A 164 -17.00 -1.60 9.41
C GLY A 164 -15.66 -1.22 8.75
N PRO A 165 -14.60 -1.03 9.54
CA PRO A 165 -13.26 -0.84 9.00
C PRO A 165 -12.78 -2.10 8.26
N GLY A 166 -11.90 -1.91 7.27
CA GLY A 166 -11.26 -3.01 6.54
C GLY A 166 -11.27 -2.85 5.02
N ARG A 167 -11.96 -1.83 4.50
CA ARG A 167 -11.93 -1.49 3.07
C ARG A 167 -10.59 -0.84 2.73
N LEU A 168 -9.95 -1.25 1.63
CA LEU A 168 -8.71 -0.59 1.19
C LEU A 168 -8.93 0.91 1.06
N ALA A 169 -8.02 1.70 1.66
CA ALA A 169 -7.99 3.15 1.51
C ALA A 169 -7.97 3.55 0.02
N GLU A 170 -8.56 4.69 -0.32
CA GLU A 170 -8.59 5.15 -1.71
C GLU A 170 -7.17 5.31 -2.29
N ALA A 171 -7.01 4.92 -3.56
CA ALA A 171 -5.70 4.85 -4.23
C ALA A 171 -4.93 6.19 -4.17
N VAL A 172 -5.66 7.31 -4.29
CA VAL A 172 -5.11 8.67 -4.19
C VAL A 172 -4.49 8.92 -2.81
N ARG A 173 -5.18 8.53 -1.73
CA ARG A 173 -4.69 8.66 -0.35
C ARG A 173 -3.45 7.81 -0.12
N VAL A 174 -3.44 6.58 -0.62
CA VAL A 174 -2.25 5.71 -0.52
C VAL A 174 -1.07 6.32 -1.28
N ALA A 175 -1.30 6.84 -2.50
CA ALA A 175 -0.26 7.47 -3.31
C ALA A 175 0.29 8.77 -2.67
N GLU A 176 -0.54 9.54 -1.97
CA GLU A 176 -0.13 10.71 -1.19
C GLU A 176 0.78 10.33 -0.04
N VAL A 177 0.43 9.31 0.73
CA VAL A 177 1.28 8.80 1.83
C VAL A 177 2.60 8.29 1.27
N VAL A 178 2.59 7.55 0.16
CA VAL A 178 3.82 7.10 -0.52
C VAL A 178 4.70 8.29 -0.93
N ALA A 179 4.11 9.33 -1.51
CA ALA A 179 4.85 10.54 -1.89
C ALA A 179 5.43 11.29 -0.68
N LEU A 180 4.70 11.37 0.43
CA LEU A 180 5.17 11.99 1.67
C LEU A 180 6.36 11.21 2.25
N VAL A 181 6.21 9.90 2.39
CA VAL A 181 7.24 9.00 2.93
C VAL A 181 8.50 9.01 2.05
N ALA A 182 8.35 9.02 0.73
CA ALA A 182 9.46 9.07 -0.22
C ALA A 182 10.29 10.36 -0.10
N ARG A 183 9.65 11.49 0.25
CA ARG A 183 10.32 12.78 0.41
C ARG A 183 11.13 12.88 1.71
N GLY A 184 10.82 12.05 2.71
CA GLY A 184 11.64 11.91 3.92
C GLY A 184 11.79 13.18 4.76
N ARG A 185 10.92 14.17 4.59
CA ARG A 185 10.96 15.42 5.37
C ARG A 185 10.25 15.21 6.69
N HIS A 186 11.04 15.17 7.75
CA HIS A 186 10.63 15.09 9.15
C HIS A 186 10.80 16.45 9.84
N ASP A 187 10.55 17.53 9.09
CA ASP A 187 10.85 18.90 9.52
C ASP A 187 10.02 19.33 10.75
N LEU A 188 9.00 18.55 11.13
CA LEU A 188 8.06 18.82 12.22
C LEU A 188 8.07 17.74 13.32
N ASP A 189 9.05 16.83 13.33
CA ASP A 189 9.16 15.84 14.39
C ASP A 189 9.36 16.53 15.76
N GLY A 190 8.52 16.20 16.74
CA GLY A 190 8.53 16.80 18.07
C GLY A 190 7.65 18.04 18.23
N GLU A 191 7.07 18.54 17.15
CA GLU A 191 6.19 19.70 17.17
C GLU A 191 4.73 19.31 17.42
N THR A 192 3.98 20.17 18.12
CA THR A 192 2.53 20.03 18.29
C THR A 192 1.81 21.01 17.38
N VAL A 193 1.11 20.51 16.37
CA VAL A 193 0.41 21.34 15.38
C VAL A 193 -1.10 21.30 15.64
N LEU A 194 -1.71 22.47 15.87
CA LEU A 194 -3.16 22.64 15.92
C LEU A 194 -3.66 23.02 14.51
N ILE A 195 -4.55 22.19 13.96
CA ILE A 195 -5.16 22.41 12.64
C ILE A 195 -6.63 22.77 12.82
N THR A 196 -7.07 23.87 12.22
CA THR A 196 -8.49 24.22 12.07
C THR A 196 -8.85 24.17 10.60
N ALA A 197 -9.81 23.31 10.23
CA ALA A 197 -10.25 23.14 8.85
C ALA A 197 -11.78 23.15 8.77
N GLY A 198 -12.31 23.65 7.65
CA GLY A 198 -13.74 23.72 7.39
C GLY A 198 -14.27 25.15 7.24
N PRO A 199 -15.59 25.29 7.03
CA PRO A 199 -16.23 26.58 6.91
C PRO A 199 -16.51 27.20 8.28
N THR A 200 -16.65 28.52 8.31
CA THR A 200 -17.13 29.27 9.49
C THR A 200 -18.64 29.45 9.36
N GLN A 201 -19.39 29.44 10.48
CA GLN A 201 -20.82 29.72 10.50
C GLN A 201 -21.10 30.87 11.48
N GLU A 202 -21.54 32.00 10.95
CA GLU A 202 -21.89 33.20 11.74
C GLU A 202 -23.42 33.28 11.91
N PRO A 203 -23.95 33.14 13.14
CA PRO A 203 -25.39 33.09 13.36
C PRO A 203 -26.05 34.46 13.11
N LEU A 204 -27.16 34.45 12.37
CA LEU A 204 -28.07 35.60 12.25
C LEU A 204 -29.20 35.52 13.28
N ASP A 205 -29.69 34.30 13.49
CA ASP A 205 -30.68 33.91 14.49
C ASP A 205 -30.51 32.40 14.80
N PRO A 206 -31.33 31.79 15.67
CA PRO A 206 -31.16 30.38 16.03
C PRO A 206 -31.26 29.36 14.87
N VAL A 207 -31.74 29.77 13.69
CA VAL A 207 -31.96 28.89 12.54
C VAL A 207 -31.07 29.26 11.34
N ARG A 208 -30.83 30.56 11.11
CA ARG A 208 -30.10 31.07 9.94
C ARG A 208 -28.70 31.51 10.32
N PHE A 209 -27.75 31.23 9.43
CA PHE A 209 -26.36 31.66 9.56
C PHE A 209 -25.77 32.03 8.20
N ILE A 210 -24.70 32.81 8.23
CA ILE A 210 -23.85 33.10 7.07
C ILE A 210 -22.64 32.17 7.12
N SER A 211 -22.30 31.54 6.01
CA SER A 211 -21.15 30.63 5.93
C SER A 211 -20.43 30.76 4.58
N ASN A 212 -19.16 30.37 4.56
CA ASN A 212 -18.35 30.31 3.34
C ASN A 212 -18.41 28.91 2.69
N ARG A 213 -17.96 28.79 1.43
CA ARG A 213 -17.97 27.51 0.68
C ARG A 213 -16.72 26.64 0.93
N SER A 214 -16.02 26.84 2.04
CA SER A 214 -14.86 26.00 2.36
C SER A 214 -15.29 24.55 2.53
N SER A 215 -14.63 23.65 1.80
CA SER A 215 -14.86 22.20 1.90
C SER A 215 -14.08 21.56 3.06
N GLY A 216 -13.13 22.29 3.67
CA GLY A 216 -12.22 21.78 4.68
C GLY A 216 -11.14 20.81 4.16
N LYS A 217 -11.17 20.39 2.89
CA LYS A 217 -10.27 19.34 2.37
C LYS A 217 -8.77 19.69 2.34
N MET A 218 -8.43 20.97 2.47
CA MET A 218 -7.06 21.47 2.34
C MET A 218 -6.34 21.63 3.69
N GLY A 219 -7.08 21.68 4.80
CA GLY A 219 -6.52 21.74 6.15
C GLY A 219 -6.39 20.34 6.71
#